data_AF-A0A8S8YXW5-F1
#
_entry.id   AF-A0A8S8YXW5-F1
#
_cell.length_a   1.000
_cell.length_b   1.000
_cell.length_c   1.000
_cell.angle_alpha   90.00
_cell.angle_beta   90.00
_cell.angle_gamma   90.00
#
_symmetry.space_group_name_H-M   'P 1'
#
loop_
_entity.id
_entity.type
_entity.pdbx_description
1 polymer ?
#
loop_
_entity_poly.entity_id
_entity_poly.type
_entity_poly.pdbx_seq_one_letter_code
_entity_poly.pdbx_strand_id
1 'polypeptide(L)' 'MDEGVRRISGTRLIDHDGEIRDGDFLLHRDGSYSASKGDEDVIESIDGSTRLVTRSLKTGTPTSR' A
#
# COMPACT_ATOMS: atom_id res chain seq x y z
N MET A 1 7.32 -8.74 -15.43
CA MET A 1 7.11 -7.63 -14.50
C MET A 1 6.97 -8.25 -13.13
N ASP A 2 7.97 -8.09 -12.28
CA ASP A 2 8.16 -8.85 -11.05
C ASP A 2 6.94 -8.76 -10.12
N GLU A 3 6.33 -9.91 -9.86
CA GLU A 3 5.07 -10.08 -9.12
C GLU A 3 5.31 -10.16 -7.60
N GLY A 4 6.19 -9.33 -7.06
CA GLY A 4 6.61 -9.38 -5.66
C GLY A 4 6.01 -8.30 -4.77
N VAL A 5 6.11 -8.52 -3.47
CA VAL A 5 5.70 -7.57 -2.42
C VAL A 5 6.68 -6.41 -2.35
N ARG A 6 6.16 -5.19 -2.21
CA ARG A 6 6.98 -3.98 -2.02
C ARG A 6 6.87 -3.50 -0.59
N ARG A 7 7.97 -3.07 0.02
CA ARG A 7 7.95 -2.36 1.31
C ARG A 7 7.87 -0.87 1.06
N ILE A 8 7.07 -0.18 1.87
CA ILE A 8 7.16 1.25 2.03
C ILE A 8 7.41 1.57 3.50
N SER A 9 8.47 2.33 3.79
CA SER A 9 8.89 2.65 5.15
C SER A 9 8.61 4.09 5.51
N GLY A 10 8.31 4.34 6.78
CA GLY A 10 8.08 5.67 7.34
C GLY A 10 6.90 6.41 6.71
N THR A 11 5.89 5.70 6.22
CA THR A 11 4.77 6.33 5.50
C THR A 11 3.54 6.47 6.36
N ARG A 12 2.62 7.31 5.86
CA ARG A 12 1.26 7.42 6.36
C ARG A 12 0.32 6.73 5.39
N LEU A 13 -0.40 5.73 5.88
CA LEU A 13 -1.39 4.95 5.14
C LEU A 13 -2.79 5.27 5.65
N ILE A 14 -3.71 5.57 4.74
CA ILE A 14 -5.14 5.70 5.07
C ILE A 14 -5.84 4.40 4.70
N ASP A 15 -6.43 3.73 5.68
CA ASP A 15 -7.07 2.43 5.50
C ASP A 15 -8.55 2.52 5.06
N HIS A 16 -9.24 1.37 5.08
CA HIS A 16 -10.64 1.29 4.66
C HIS A 16 -11.59 2.10 5.55
N ASP A 17 -11.27 2.20 6.84
CA ASP A 17 -12.07 2.88 7.84
C ASP A 17 -11.76 4.38 7.91
N GLY A 18 -10.81 4.84 7.07
CA GLY A 18 -10.32 6.21 7.06
C GLY A 18 -9.31 6.48 8.18
N GLU A 19 -8.84 5.43 8.86
CA GLU A 19 -7.85 5.57 9.91
C GLU A 19 -6.47 5.79 9.31
N ILE A 20 -5.73 6.69 9.94
CA ILE A 20 -4.37 7.02 9.58
C ILE A 20 -3.44 6.08 10.36
N ARG A 21 -2.69 5.27 9.62
CA ARG A 21 -1.67 4.37 10.16
C ARG A 21 -0.29 4.85 9.74
N ASP A 22 0.59 5.06 10.71
CA ASP A 22 1.96 5.53 10.49
C ASP A 22 2.94 4.36 10.71
N GLY A 23 3.93 4.22 9.82
CA GLY A 23 4.98 3.22 9.93
C GLY A 23 5.33 2.52 8.62
N ASP A 24 5.76 1.27 8.75
CA ASP A 24 6.29 0.48 7.64
C ASP A 24 5.26 -0.57 7.19
N PHE A 25 4.97 -0.59 5.89
CA PHE A 25 3.94 -1.45 5.31
C PHE A 25 4.46 -2.22 4.11
N LEU A 26 3.89 -3.41 3.93
CA LEU A 26 4.03 -4.23 2.75
C LEU A 26 2.82 -3.99 1.85
N LEU A 27 3.08 -3.66 0.60
CA LEU A 27 2.08 -3.45 -0.43
C LEU A 27 2.01 -4.69 -1.31
N HIS A 28 0.86 -5.35 -1.28
CA HIS A 28 0.57 -6.53 -2.09
C HIS A 28 0.00 -6.13 -3.44
N ARG A 29 0.17 -7.00 -4.43
CA ARG A 29 -0.30 -6.75 -5.80
C ARG A 29 -1.82 -6.63 -5.92
N ASP A 30 -2.56 -7.33 -5.05
CA ASP A 30 -4.02 -7.27 -4.99
C ASP A 30 -4.55 -5.94 -4.41
N GLY A 31 -3.65 -5.04 -3.99
CA GLY A 31 -3.97 -3.76 -3.38
C GLY A 31 -4.24 -3.86 -1.87
N SER A 32 -4.08 -5.04 -1.28
CA SER A 32 -4.04 -5.19 0.18
C SER A 32 -2.70 -4.72 0.73
N TYR A 33 -2.67 -4.45 2.04
CA TYR A 33 -1.45 -4.07 2.74
C TYR A 33 -1.29 -4.87 4.03
N SER A 34 -0.08 -4.95 4.55
CA SER A 34 0.24 -5.59 5.83
C SER A 34 1.29 -4.77 6.57
N ALA A 35 1.33 -4.84 7.90
CA ALA A 35 2.44 -4.26 8.65
C ALA A 35 3.75 -5.01 8.34
N SER A 36 4.83 -4.27 8.10
CA SER A 36 6.16 -4.82 7.87
C SER A 36 6.86 -5.11 9.21
N LYS A 37 7.53 -6.26 9.32
CA LYS A 37 8.37 -6.66 10.45
C LYS A 37 9.86 -6.39 10.19
N GLY A 38 10.25 -6.11 8.94
CA GLY A 38 11.61 -5.74 8.55
C GLY A 38 12.41 -6.88 7.93
N ASP A 39 12.02 -8.13 8.18
CA ASP A 39 12.70 -9.35 7.71
C ASP A 39 12.06 -9.96 6.45
N GLU A 40 11.04 -9.31 5.88
CA GLU A 40 10.37 -9.83 4.69
C GLU A 40 11.18 -9.67 3.40
N ASP A 41 11.16 -10.72 2.57
CA ASP A 41 11.66 -10.70 1.20
C ASP A 41 10.81 -9.77 0.33
N VAL A 42 11.31 -8.58 0.07
CA VAL A 42 10.66 -7.57 -0.77
C VAL A 42 11.44 -7.38 -2.06
N ILE A 43 10.71 -7.20 -3.16
CA ILE A 43 11.34 -6.92 -4.46
C ILE A 43 11.84 -5.48 -4.55
N GLU A 44 11.28 -4.59 -3.74
CA GLU A 44 11.55 -3.17 -3.74
C GLU A 44 11.24 -2.58 -2.36
N SER A 45 12.06 -1.63 -1.93
CA SER A 45 11.84 -0.85 -0.71
C SER A 45 11.73 0.63 -1.07
N ILE A 46 10.65 1.27 -0.66
CA ILE A 46 10.27 2.64 -1.00
C ILE A 46 10.34 3.49 0.26
N ASP A 47 11.03 4.63 0.20
CA ASP A 47 10.94 5.65 1.25
C ASP A 47 9.62 6.42 1.12
N GLY A 48 8.76 6.28 2.12
CA GLY A 48 7.43 6.88 2.19
C GLY A 48 7.31 8.04 3.18
N SER A 49 8.40 8.52 3.76
CA SER A 49 8.44 9.65 4.72
C SER A 49 7.77 10.93 4.22
N THR A 50 7.71 11.11 2.90
CA THR A 50 7.09 12.27 2.24
C THR A 50 5.86 11.89 1.41
N ARG A 51 5.39 10.64 1.52
CA ARG A 51 4.33 10.08 0.67
C ARG A 51 3.11 9.69 1.50
N LEU A 52 1.93 10.00 0.97
CA LEU A 52 0.66 9.51 1.48
C LEU A 52 0.22 8.32 0.61
N VAL A 53 -0.04 7.18 1.24
CA VAL A 53 -0.56 5.99 0.56
C VAL A 53 -2.05 5.90 0.80
N THR A 54 -2.82 5.78 -0.29
CA THR A 54 -4.25 5.48 -0.26
C THR A 54 -4.52 4.20 -1.05
N ARG A 55 -5.57 3.46 -0.67
CA ARG A 55 -6.04 2.33 -1.47
C ARG A 55 -6.33 2.75 -2.91
N SER A 56 -6.19 1.81 -3.85
CA SER A 56 -6.48 2.05 -5.26
C SER A 56 -7.88 2.64 -5.47
N LEU A 57 -7.95 3.77 -6.17
CA LEU A 57 -9.21 4.38 -6.58
C LEU A 57 -9.89 3.46 -7.60
N LYS A 58 -10.98 2.79 -7.19
CA LYS A 58 -11.79 1.97 -8.09
C LYS A 58 -12.77 2.90 -8.81
N THR A 59 -12.50 3.26 -10.06
CA THR A 59 -13.49 3.92 -10.91
C THR A 59 -14.52 2.89 -11.34
N GLY A 60 -15.73 2.97 -10.79
CA GLY A 60 -16.84 2.16 -11.27
C GLY A 60 -17.15 2.55 -12.72
N THR A 61 -17.12 1.59 -13.63
CA THR A 61 -17.69 1.77 -14.97
C THR A 61 -19.17 2.15 -14.81
N PRO A 62 -19.66 3.25 -15.41
CA PRO A 62 -21.08 3.54 -15.40
C PRO A 62 -21.77 2.40 -16.17
N THR A 63 -22.52 1.57 -15.47
CA THR A 63 -23.46 0.64 -16.10
C THR A 63 -24.50 1.50 -16.81
N SER A 64 -24.38 1.60 -18.14
CA SER A 64 -25.38 2.22 -18.99
C SER A 64 -26.72 1.53 -18.77
N ARG A 65 -27.73 2.34 -18.48
CA ARG A 65 -29.13 1.94 -18.27
C ARG A 65 -29.86 1.80 -19.60
#